data_AF-A0A059WWA6-F1
#
_entry.id   AF-A0A059WWA6-F1
#
_cell.length_a   1.000
_cell.length_b   1.000
_cell.length_c   1.000
_cell.angle_alpha   90.00
_cell.angle_beta   90.00
_cell.angle_gamma   90.00
#
_symmetry.space_group_name_H-M   'P 1'
#
loop_
_entity.id
_entity.type
_entity.pdbx_description
1 polymer ?
#
loop_
_entity_poly.entity_id
_entity_poly.type
_entity_poly.pdbx_seq_one_letter_code
_entity_poly.pdbx_strand_id
1 'polypeptide(L)'
;MTESGTLFRFWCPRHETVDLVLDEGEPQRMTPSGDGWFERTEPQARPGTLYAFRLPDGLTVPDPASRHQPKDVHGPSELINPEAYRWQNEGWRGHAAEELVIYELHVATFTQEGTFRA
;
A
#
# COMPACT_ATOMS: atom_id res chain seq x y z
N MET A 1 4.59 5.81 -10.03
CA MET A 1 4.81 4.78 -11.07
C MET A 1 5.89 5.31 -12.00
N THR A 2 6.84 4.49 -12.42
CA THR A 2 7.88 4.90 -13.38
C THR A 2 7.43 4.54 -14.79
N GLU A 3 8.11 5.08 -15.82
CA GLU A 3 7.90 4.65 -17.21
C GLU A 3 8.07 3.12 -17.38
N SER A 4 8.86 2.49 -16.50
CA SER A 4 9.11 1.05 -16.46
C SER A 4 8.08 0.22 -15.68
N GLY A 5 7.10 0.83 -15.00
CA GLY A 5 6.04 0.13 -14.26
C GLY A 5 5.97 0.46 -12.77
N THR A 6 5.55 -0.54 -11.98
CA THR A 6 5.48 -0.46 -10.52
C THR A 6 6.58 -1.33 -9.90
N LEU A 7 7.41 -0.73 -9.06
CA LEU A 7 8.40 -1.45 -8.26
C LEU A 7 7.76 -1.93 -6.96
N PHE A 8 7.74 -3.24 -6.75
CA PHE A 8 7.40 -3.89 -5.50
C PHE A 8 8.68 -4.18 -4.73
N ARG A 9 8.71 -3.82 -3.45
CA ARG A 9 9.83 -4.09 -2.55
C ARG A 9 9.32 -4.72 -1.28
N PHE A 10 10.00 -5.75 -0.80
CA PHE A 10 9.66 -6.43 0.43
C PHE A 10 10.92 -6.76 1.22
N TRP A 11 10.95 -6.38 2.49
CA TRP A 11 12.05 -6.70 3.37
C TRP A 11 11.74 -7.99 4.14
N CYS A 12 12.51 -9.03 3.88
CA CYS A 12 12.29 -10.36 4.43
C CYS A 12 13.61 -11.10 4.70
N PRO A 13 14.46 -10.61 5.62
CA PRO A 13 15.85 -11.07 5.77
C PRO A 13 15.99 -12.51 6.26
N ARG A 14 14.90 -13.12 6.74
CA ARG A 14 14.89 -14.51 7.25
C ARG A 14 14.51 -15.54 6.20
N HIS A 15 14.18 -15.12 4.98
CA HIS A 15 13.84 -16.00 3.88
C HIS A 15 14.81 -15.78 2.73
N GLU A 16 15.11 -16.85 2.00
CA GLU A 16 15.99 -16.80 0.83
C GLU A 16 15.25 -16.46 -0.46
N THR A 17 13.94 -16.70 -0.49
CA THR A 17 13.08 -16.47 -1.65
C THR A 17 11.75 -15.87 -1.23
N VAL A 18 11.25 -14.95 -2.05
CA VAL A 18 9.90 -14.38 -1.94
C VAL A 18 9.33 -14.31 -3.35
N ASP A 19 8.05 -14.62 -3.48
CA ASP A 19 7.30 -14.43 -4.72
C ASP A 19 6.27 -13.30 -4.56
N LEU A 20 6.06 -12.53 -5.62
CA LEU A 20 4.98 -11.56 -5.75
C LEU A 20 3.77 -12.25 -6.39
N VAL A 21 2.59 -12.09 -5.81
CA VAL A 21 1.32 -12.59 -6.38
C VAL A 21 0.49 -11.37 -6.75
N LEU A 22 0.06 -11.29 -8.01
CA LEU A 22 -0.83 -10.24 -8.52
C LEU A 22 -2.19 -10.83 -8.89
N ASP A 23 -3.28 -10.19 -8.48
CA ASP A 23 -4.68 -10.54 -8.81
C ASP A 23 -5.00 -12.04 -8.70
N GLU A 24 -4.50 -12.69 -7.64
CA GLU A 24 -4.66 -14.13 -7.38
C GLU A 24 -4.06 -15.05 -8.48
N GLY A 25 -3.18 -14.50 -9.32
CA GLY A 25 -2.46 -15.22 -10.37
C GLY A 25 -1.27 -16.04 -9.88
N GLU A 26 -0.46 -16.51 -10.82
CA GLU A 26 0.72 -17.31 -10.53
C GLU A 26 1.79 -16.51 -9.76
N PRO A 27 2.42 -17.08 -8.73
CA PRO A 27 3.50 -16.43 -8.00
C PRO A 27 4.70 -16.15 -8.90
N GLN A 28 5.21 -14.93 -8.84
CA GLN A 28 6.33 -14.48 -9.64
C GLN A 28 7.54 -14.19 -8.75
N ARG A 29 8.66 -14.89 -8.99
CA ARG A 29 9.89 -14.76 -8.20
C ARG A 29 10.39 -13.32 -8.15
N MET A 30 10.61 -12.82 -6.94
CA MET A 30 11.29 -11.54 -6.70
C MET A 30 12.81 -11.74 -6.69
N THR A 31 13.55 -10.70 -7.09
CA THR A 31 15.01 -10.71 -7.12
C THR A 31 15.55 -10.19 -5.79
N PRO A 32 16.44 -10.91 -5.09
CA PRO A 32 17.14 -10.37 -3.93
C PRO A 32 17.99 -9.16 -4.33
N SER A 33 17.86 -8.04 -3.62
CA SER A 33 18.63 -6.81 -3.88
C SER A 33 19.67 -6.47 -2.80
N GLY A 34 19.82 -7.34 -1.79
CA GLY A 34 20.77 -7.19 -0.69
C GLY A 34 20.11 -6.78 0.63
N ASP A 35 20.79 -7.00 1.76
CA ASP A 35 20.34 -6.63 3.11
C ASP A 35 18.93 -7.13 3.50
N GLY A 36 18.53 -8.26 2.93
CA GLY A 36 17.22 -8.88 3.14
C GLY A 36 16.09 -8.29 2.29
N TRP A 37 16.38 -7.40 1.35
CA TRP A 37 15.41 -6.86 0.40
C TRP A 37 15.19 -7.76 -0.80
N PHE A 38 13.94 -7.80 -1.24
CA PHE A 38 13.47 -8.43 -2.47
C PHE A 38 12.75 -7.39 -3.32
N GLU A 39 13.01 -7.42 -4.62
CA GLU A 39 12.50 -6.42 -5.55
C GLU A 39 11.97 -7.05 -6.83
N ARG A 40 10.90 -6.46 -7.38
CA ARG A 40 10.35 -6.84 -8.67
C ARG A 40 9.62 -5.66 -9.31
N THR A 41 9.94 -5.37 -10.57
CA THR A 41 9.25 -4.33 -11.34
C THR A 41 8.23 -4.97 -12.26
N GLU A 42 6.97 -4.56 -12.14
CA GLU A 42 5.86 -5.07 -12.94
C GLU A 42 5.32 -3.98 -13.88
N PRO A 43 5.61 -4.06 -15.20
CA PRO A 43 5.19 -3.08 -16.19
C PRO A 43 3.68 -3.00 -16.40
N GLN A 44 2.94 -4.07 -16.05
CA GLN A 44 1.50 -4.18 -16.28
C GLN A 44 0.66 -3.87 -15.04
N ALA A 45 1.25 -3.84 -13.84
CA ALA A 45 0.53 -3.48 -12.61
C ALA A 45 0.04 -2.03 -12.68
N ARG A 46 -1.24 -1.81 -12.37
CA ARG A 46 -1.92 -0.50 -12.40
C ARG A 46 -2.63 -0.24 -11.06
N PRO A 47 -2.95 1.01 -10.74
CA PRO A 47 -3.77 1.30 -9.56
C PRO A 47 -5.04 0.42 -9.54
N GLY A 48 -5.37 -0.16 -8.40
CA GLY A 48 -6.42 -1.18 -8.26
C GLY A 48 -5.95 -2.63 -8.38
N THR A 49 -4.73 -2.89 -8.87
CA THR A 49 -4.15 -4.25 -8.88
C THR A 49 -4.01 -4.74 -7.45
N LEU A 50 -4.54 -5.93 -7.15
CA LEU A 50 -4.39 -6.58 -5.85
C LEU A 50 -3.06 -7.34 -5.83
N TYR A 51 -2.34 -7.27 -4.72
CA TYR A 51 -1.05 -7.93 -4.59
C TYR A 51 -0.80 -8.50 -3.19
N ALA A 52 0.05 -9.52 -3.13
CA ALA A 52 0.52 -10.12 -1.88
C ALA A 52 1.93 -10.69 -2.08
N PHE A 53 2.63 -10.97 -0.98
CA PHE A 53 3.91 -11.67 -0.98
C PHE A 53 3.72 -13.11 -0.52
N ARG A 54 4.28 -14.07 -1.27
CA ARG A 54 4.29 -15.49 -0.89
C ARG A 54 5.68 -15.88 -0.39
N LEU A 55 5.71 -16.48 0.79
CA LEU A 55 6.89 -16.98 1.46
C LEU A 55 7.17 -18.45 1.06
N PRO A 56 8.38 -18.98 1.32
CA PRO A 56 8.76 -20.35 0.93
C PRO A 56 7.90 -21.47 1.54
N ASP A 57 7.30 -21.22 2.69
CA ASP A 57 6.39 -22.15 3.38
C ASP A 57 4.96 -22.15 2.78
N GLY A 58 4.73 -21.34 1.74
CA GLY A 58 3.44 -21.18 1.08
C GLY A 58 2.54 -20.12 1.70
N LEU A 59 2.94 -19.53 2.84
CA LEU A 59 2.18 -18.46 3.46
C LEU A 59 2.15 -17.24 2.54
N THR A 60 0.94 -16.76 2.25
CA THR A 60 0.72 -15.53 1.49
C THR A 60 0.31 -14.43 2.45
N VAL A 61 1.06 -13.33 2.45
CA VAL A 61 0.88 -12.22 3.40
C VAL A 61 0.60 -10.92 2.64
N PRO A 62 -0.21 -10.01 3.22
CA PRO A 62 -0.31 -8.65 2.72
C PRO A 62 1.04 -7.94 2.82
N ASP A 63 1.16 -6.82 2.12
CA ASP A 63 2.27 -5.91 2.32
C ASP A 63 2.16 -5.22 3.69
N PRO A 64 3.14 -5.39 4.61
CA PRO A 64 3.17 -4.65 5.86
C PRO A 64 3.25 -3.12 5.65
N ALA A 65 3.74 -2.68 4.50
CA ALA A 65 3.79 -1.28 4.06
C ALA A 65 2.67 -0.94 3.06
N SER A 66 1.58 -1.71 3.05
CA SER A 66 0.40 -1.48 2.20
C SER A 66 -0.13 -0.05 2.32
N ARG A 67 -0.51 0.53 1.17
CA ARG A 67 -1.20 1.83 1.13
C ARG A 67 -2.71 1.71 1.27
N HIS A 68 -3.28 0.53 1.02
CA HIS A 68 -4.70 0.26 1.17
C HIS A 68 -4.99 -1.24 1.24
N GLN A 69 -5.86 -1.61 2.18
CA GLN A 69 -6.40 -2.97 2.33
C GLN A 69 -7.90 -2.93 1.99
N PRO A 70 -8.32 -3.28 0.76
CA PRO A 70 -9.72 -3.14 0.35
C PRO A 70 -10.63 -4.27 0.88
N LYS A 71 -10.05 -5.41 1.26
CA LYS A 71 -10.79 -6.55 1.83
C LYS A 71 -10.69 -6.54 3.35
N ASP A 72 -9.70 -7.23 3.90
CA ASP A 72 -9.43 -7.33 5.34
C ASP A 72 -7.93 -7.14 5.60
N VAL A 73 -7.52 -7.02 6.87
CA VAL A 73 -6.10 -6.93 7.27
C VAL A 73 -5.28 -8.12 6.77
N HIS A 74 -5.88 -9.29 6.61
CA HIS A 74 -5.24 -10.48 6.04
C HIS A 74 -5.40 -10.61 4.52
N GLY A 75 -6.21 -9.76 3.90
CA GLY A 75 -6.46 -9.78 2.46
C GLY A 75 -5.29 -9.18 1.66
N PRO A 76 -5.30 -9.31 0.32
CA PRO A 76 -4.28 -8.69 -0.52
C PRO A 76 -4.30 -7.17 -0.39
N SER A 77 -3.13 -6.58 -0.55
CA SER A 77 -2.92 -5.14 -0.63
C SER A 77 -3.32 -4.60 -2.00
N GLU A 78 -3.70 -3.33 -2.07
CA GLU A 78 -4.06 -2.69 -3.34
C GLU A 78 -3.01 -1.67 -3.75
N LEU A 79 -2.62 -1.71 -5.02
CA LEU A 79 -1.77 -0.70 -5.60
C LEU A 79 -2.54 0.63 -5.71
N ILE A 80 -2.05 1.67 -5.04
CA ILE A 80 -2.65 3.02 -5.07
C ILE A 80 -1.79 3.98 -5.91
N ASN A 81 -2.44 4.82 -6.72
CA ASN A 81 -1.77 6.00 -7.31
C ASN A 81 -1.87 7.20 -6.34
N PRO A 82 -0.75 7.65 -5.75
CA PRO A 82 -0.75 8.80 -4.83
C PRO A 82 -1.19 10.11 -5.49
N GLU A 83 -1.07 10.21 -6.81
CA GLU A 83 -1.42 11.41 -7.59
C GLU A 83 -2.85 11.36 -8.16
N ALA A 84 -3.63 10.33 -7.85
CA ALA A 84 -5.00 10.21 -8.39
C ALA A 84 -5.92 11.32 -7.89
N TYR A 85 -5.69 11.83 -6.68
CA TYR A 85 -6.44 12.95 -6.14
C TYR A 85 -5.86 14.28 -6.63
N ARG A 86 -6.67 15.04 -7.38
CA ARG A 86 -6.36 16.42 -7.73
C ARG A 86 -6.67 17.32 -6.54
N TRP A 87 -5.63 17.75 -5.84
CA TRP A 87 -5.75 18.66 -4.71
C TRP A 87 -6.44 19.96 -5.12
N GLN A 88 -7.45 20.36 -4.36
CA GLN A 88 -8.23 21.59 -4.64
C GLN A 88 -7.64 22.83 -3.96
N ASN A 89 -6.85 22.63 -2.90
CA ASN A 89 -6.37 23.69 -2.01
C ASN A 89 -4.84 23.77 -1.97
N GLU A 90 -4.17 23.81 -3.14
CA GLU A 90 -2.70 23.82 -3.26
C GLU A 90 -2.04 25.06 -2.61
N GLY A 91 -2.81 26.12 -2.38
CA GLY A 91 -2.38 27.34 -1.70
C GLY A 91 -2.32 27.22 -0.17
N TRP A 92 -2.82 26.13 0.42
CA TRP A 92 -2.80 25.93 1.86
C TRP A 92 -1.35 25.84 2.40
N ARG A 93 -1.08 26.48 3.55
CA ARG A 93 0.25 26.52 4.18
C ARG A 93 0.27 26.03 5.63
N GLY A 94 -0.86 25.54 6.14
CA GLY A 94 -1.03 25.21 7.55
C GLY A 94 -1.30 26.43 8.44
N HIS A 95 -1.29 26.21 9.75
CA HIS A 95 -1.44 27.22 10.80
C HIS A 95 -0.23 27.20 11.73
N ALA A 96 0.06 28.34 12.37
CA ALA A 96 1.05 28.38 13.44
C ALA A 96 0.53 27.59 14.65
N ALA A 97 1.43 26.97 15.42
CA ALA A 97 1.04 26.08 16.51
C ALA A 97 0.22 26.81 17.59
N GLU A 98 0.52 28.10 17.80
CA GLU A 98 -0.12 28.99 18.77
C GLU A 98 -1.55 29.39 18.37
N GLU A 99 -1.92 29.19 17.10
CA GLU A 99 -3.25 29.48 16.55
C GLU A 99 -4.19 28.27 16.63
N LEU A 100 -3.67 27.07 16.92
CA LEU A 100 -4.43 25.83 16.87
C LEU A 100 -5.32 25.66 18.11
N VAL A 101 -6.61 25.44 17.87
CA VAL A 101 -7.53 24.81 18.83
C VAL A 101 -7.92 23.45 18.25
N ILE A 102 -7.53 22.38 18.94
CA ILE A 102 -7.66 21.00 18.43
C ILE A 102 -9.04 20.42 18.79
N TYR A 103 -9.68 19.81 17.81
CA TYR A 103 -10.90 19.02 17.98
C TYR A 103 -10.60 17.55 17.65
N GLU A 104 -10.68 16.67 18.66
CA GLU A 104 -10.53 15.24 18.47
C GLU A 104 -11.86 14.62 18.04
N LEU A 105 -11.84 13.86 16.94
CA LEU A 105 -13.02 13.25 16.33
C LEU A 105 -12.74 11.78 16.04
N HIS A 106 -13.67 10.92 16.44
CA HIS A 106 -13.66 9.52 16.05
C HIS A 106 -14.59 9.29 14.85
N VAL A 107 -14.00 8.96 13.70
CA VAL A 107 -14.70 8.91 12.39
C VAL A 107 -15.94 8.01 12.45
N ALA A 108 -15.83 6.84 13.05
CA ALA A 108 -16.90 5.84 13.02
C ALA A 108 -18.07 6.13 13.98
N THR A 109 -17.98 7.16 14.83
CA THR A 109 -19.06 7.51 15.78
C THR A 109 -19.52 8.95 15.68
N PHE A 110 -18.88 9.77 14.84
CA PHE A 110 -19.20 11.18 14.70
C PHE A 110 -20.48 11.41 13.90
N THR A 111 -20.69 10.62 12.85
CA THR A 111 -21.92 10.57 12.06
C THR A 111 -22.54 9.18 12.14
N GLN A 112 -23.81 9.06 11.74
CA GLN A 112 -24.50 7.77 11.72
C GLN A 112 -23.83 6.79 10.74
N GLU A 113 -23.34 7.29 9.62
CA GLU A 113 -22.66 6.53 8.57
C GLU A 113 -21.24 6.13 8.96
N GLY A 114 -20.56 6.94 9.78
CA GLY A 114 -19.22 6.63 10.29
C GLY A 114 -18.12 6.65 9.23
N THR A 115 -18.18 7.58 8.27
CA THR A 115 -17.23 7.67 7.14
C THR A 115 -16.69 9.09 6.95
N PHE A 116 -15.61 9.24 6.17
CA PHE A 116 -15.03 10.55 5.85
C PHE A 116 -15.94 11.47 5.01
N ARG A 117 -16.95 10.95 4.32
CA ARG A 117 -17.80 11.72 3.38
C ARG A 117 -19.13 12.20 3.99
N ALA A 118 -19.50 11.66 5.14
CA ALA A 118 -20.77 11.94 5.81
C ALA A 118 -20.81 13.35 6.40
#